data_AF-A0A511T0S9-F1
#
_entry.id   AF-A0A511T0S9-F1
#
_cell.length_a   1.000
_cell.length_b   1.000
_cell.length_c   1.000
_cell.angle_alpha   90.00
_cell.angle_beta   90.00
_cell.angle_gamma   90.00
#
_symmetry.space_group_name_H-M   'P 1'
#
loop_
_entity.id
_entity.type
_entity.pdbx_description
1 polymer ?
#
loop_
_entity_poly.entity_id
_entity_poly.type
_entity_poly.pdbx_seq_one_letter_code
_entity_poly.pdbx_strand_id
1 'polypeptide(L)'
;MRVMPWLCLVLLSSAVAHADSSSTVSTEAVPRETVVGLAVNPMDWGSVMLEGERVVGPHVSVGLGLLVGVHVSNGSRDLETTEQRLETRDALFQLGAVPRVRFFLSGAAPEGLWVSPQLEVIHQWRRYEQFVVEDQGNESSIRSLQLGGAALVGYTAILGRGLAVQAGVGAGVRHSSDQYEDRQQVLPDGERNSTRKGRSWTFDERLQVSLGWAF
;
A
#
# COMPACT_ATOMS: atom_id res chain seq x y z
N MET A 1 18.21 3.68 -31.21
CA MET A 1 17.21 3.17 -32.16
C MET A 1 16.27 2.25 -31.41
N ARG A 2 14.97 2.57 -31.45
CA ARG A 2 13.83 1.72 -31.06
C ARG A 2 13.88 0.41 -31.90
N VAL A 3 13.32 -0.73 -31.51
CA VAL A 3 11.89 -1.00 -31.28
C VAL A 3 11.76 -2.34 -30.52
N MET A 4 10.98 -2.39 -29.44
CA MET A 4 10.20 -3.60 -29.08
C MET A 4 9.01 -3.27 -28.16
N PRO A 5 7.91 -2.67 -28.66
CA PRO A 5 6.62 -2.69 -27.97
C PRO A 5 5.58 -3.31 -28.90
N TRP A 6 5.56 -4.64 -29.04
CA TRP A 6 4.54 -5.26 -29.91
C TRP A 6 3.92 -6.57 -29.43
N LEU A 7 4.26 -7.04 -28.23
CA LEU A 7 3.69 -8.28 -27.69
C LEU A 7 2.43 -8.09 -26.84
N CYS A 8 2.15 -6.88 -26.32
CA CYS A 8 0.95 -6.65 -25.51
C CYS A 8 -0.32 -6.35 -26.33
N LEU A 9 -0.20 -6.00 -27.61
CA LEU A 9 -1.35 -5.63 -28.46
C LEU A 9 -2.06 -6.84 -29.09
N VAL A 10 -1.39 -7.99 -29.20
CA VAL A 10 -1.98 -9.19 -29.82
C VAL A 10 -2.97 -9.90 -28.88
N LEU A 11 -2.83 -9.74 -27.57
CA LEU A 11 -3.75 -10.34 -26.58
C LEU A 11 -5.06 -9.56 -26.40
N LEU A 12 -5.11 -8.28 -26.83
CA LEU A 12 -6.34 -7.47 -26.79
C LEU A 12 -7.22 -7.69 -28.04
N SER A 13 -6.67 -8.19 -29.15
CA SER A 13 -7.43 -8.38 -30.39
C SER A 13 -8.18 -9.72 -30.46
N SER A 14 -7.83 -10.72 -29.65
CA SER A 14 -8.48 -12.04 -29.69
C SER A 14 -9.75 -12.14 -28.82
N ALA A 15 -10.01 -11.18 -27.93
CA ALA A 15 -11.20 -11.15 -27.10
C ALA A 15 -12.45 -10.56 -27.80
N VAL A 16 -12.27 -9.87 -28.93
CA VAL A 16 -13.38 -9.17 -29.64
C VAL A 16 -14.03 -10.02 -30.74
N ALA A 17 -13.48 -11.19 -31.06
CA ALA A 17 -13.94 -12.00 -32.21
C ALA A 17 -14.96 -13.12 -31.87
N HIS A 18 -15.44 -13.22 -30.63
CA HIS A 18 -16.46 -14.21 -30.26
C HIS A 18 -17.71 -13.52 -29.72
N ALA A 19 -18.31 -12.69 -30.57
CA ALA A 19 -19.72 -12.34 -30.50
C ALA A 19 -20.43 -13.06 -31.64
N ASP A 20 -21.14 -14.14 -31.33
CA ASP A 20 -22.55 -14.31 -31.70
C ASP A 20 -23.04 -15.73 -31.39
N SER A 21 -23.99 -15.84 -30.46
CA SER A 21 -25.39 -16.16 -30.79
C SER A 21 -26.17 -16.62 -29.55
N SER A 22 -27.34 -16.00 -29.37
CA SER A 22 -28.48 -16.47 -28.56
C SER A 22 -28.33 -16.48 -27.04
N SER A 23 -28.75 -15.39 -26.41
CA SER A 23 -29.77 -15.42 -25.35
C SER A 23 -30.07 -13.98 -24.94
N THR A 24 -31.17 -13.45 -25.47
CA THR A 24 -31.86 -12.30 -24.91
C THR A 24 -32.41 -12.69 -23.54
N VAL A 25 -31.57 -12.63 -22.51
CA VAL A 25 -32.00 -12.46 -21.14
C VAL A 25 -31.53 -11.07 -20.75
N SER A 26 -32.43 -10.10 -20.91
CA SER A 26 -32.29 -8.80 -20.27
C SER A 26 -32.40 -9.04 -18.76
N THR A 27 -31.30 -9.51 -18.16
CA THR A 27 -31.11 -9.47 -16.72
C THR A 27 -30.81 -8.00 -16.47
N GLU A 28 -31.74 -7.25 -15.89
CA GLU A 28 -31.38 -5.99 -15.25
C GLU A 28 -30.14 -6.27 -14.42
N ALA A 29 -29.00 -5.70 -14.82
CA ALA A 29 -27.78 -5.84 -14.05
C ALA A 29 -28.10 -5.23 -12.69
N VAL A 30 -28.22 -6.08 -11.68
CA VAL A 30 -28.46 -5.64 -10.29
C VAL A 30 -27.46 -4.53 -10.00
N PRO A 31 -27.90 -3.35 -9.53
CA PRO A 31 -27.02 -2.24 -9.23
C PRO A 31 -25.94 -2.72 -8.27
N ARG A 32 -24.69 -2.73 -8.73
CA ARG A 32 -23.54 -3.12 -7.91
C ARG A 32 -23.18 -1.95 -7.03
N GLU A 33 -23.73 -1.93 -5.81
CA GLU A 33 -23.56 -0.81 -4.89
C GLU A 33 -22.31 -0.94 -4.04
N THR A 34 -21.76 -2.15 -3.89
CA THR A 34 -20.63 -2.39 -2.98
C THR A 34 -19.49 -3.09 -3.69
N VAL A 35 -18.26 -2.64 -3.47
CA VAL A 35 -17.03 -3.30 -3.92
C VAL A 35 -16.16 -3.62 -2.71
N VAL A 36 -15.74 -4.87 -2.57
CA VAL A 36 -14.76 -5.29 -1.55
C VAL A 36 -13.56 -5.91 -2.24
N GLY A 37 -12.36 -5.50 -1.87
CA GLY A 37 -11.15 -5.98 -2.55
C GLY A 37 -9.89 -5.84 -1.73
N LEU A 38 -8.81 -6.37 -2.30
CA LEU A 38 -7.46 -6.21 -1.81
C LEU A 38 -6.72 -5.28 -2.76
N ALA A 39 -6.06 -4.27 -2.21
CA ALA A 39 -5.20 -3.36 -2.92
C ALA A 39 -3.76 -3.50 -2.46
N VAL A 40 -2.85 -3.35 -3.40
CA VAL A 40 -1.41 -3.34 -3.16
C VAL A 40 -0.81 -2.11 -3.82
N ASN A 41 0.25 -1.59 -3.21
CA ASN A 41 1.11 -0.62 -3.86
C ASN A 41 2.32 -1.37 -4.42
N PRO A 42 2.49 -1.49 -5.74
CA PRO A 42 3.62 -2.20 -6.33
C PRO A 42 4.99 -1.58 -6.02
N MET A 43 5.03 -0.37 -5.44
CA MET A 43 6.27 0.26 -4.96
C MET A 43 6.59 -0.09 -3.50
N ASP A 44 5.67 -0.73 -2.76
CA ASP A 44 5.82 -1.15 -1.38
C ASP A 44 5.38 -2.61 -1.20
N TRP A 45 6.34 -3.54 -1.25
CA TRP A 45 6.06 -4.98 -1.23
C TRP A 45 5.85 -5.52 0.20
N GLY A 46 5.86 -4.67 1.22
CA GLY A 46 5.65 -5.07 2.62
C GLY A 46 4.21 -4.89 3.10
N SER A 47 3.30 -4.41 2.25
CA SER A 47 1.97 -3.97 2.70
C SER A 47 0.83 -4.35 1.77
N VAL A 48 -0.32 -4.60 2.38
CA VAL A 48 -1.58 -4.92 1.71
C VAL A 48 -2.68 -4.10 2.35
N MET A 49 -3.64 -3.69 1.53
CA MET A 49 -4.80 -2.93 1.98
C MET A 49 -6.08 -3.70 1.68
N LEU A 50 -6.94 -3.87 2.68
CA LEU A 50 -8.30 -4.35 2.48
C LEU A 50 -9.20 -3.14 2.24
N GLU A 51 -9.92 -3.12 1.12
CA GLU A 51 -10.77 -2.01 0.71
C GLU A 51 -12.23 -2.41 0.70
N GLY A 52 -13.08 -1.53 1.23
CA GLY A 52 -14.52 -1.53 1.01
C GLY A 52 -14.95 -0.20 0.40
N GLU A 53 -15.72 -0.25 -0.68
CA GLU A 53 -16.28 0.89 -1.38
C GLU A 53 -17.80 0.72 -1.49
N ARG A 54 -18.54 1.81 -1.30
CA ARG A 54 -19.98 1.89 -1.50
C ARG A 54 -20.34 3.03 -2.43
N VAL A 55 -21.12 2.73 -3.45
CA VAL A 55 -21.73 3.70 -4.36
C VAL A 55 -22.79 4.50 -3.60
N VAL A 56 -22.68 5.82 -3.66
CA VAL A 56 -23.61 6.75 -2.99
C VAL A 56 -24.36 7.64 -3.98
N GLY A 57 -24.00 7.57 -5.26
CA GLY A 57 -24.69 8.25 -6.35
C GLY A 57 -24.16 7.80 -7.71
N PRO A 58 -24.73 8.30 -8.82
CA PRO A 58 -24.40 7.81 -10.15
C PRO A 58 -22.92 7.93 -10.54
N HIS A 59 -22.22 8.93 -9.98
CA HIS A 59 -20.82 9.22 -10.27
C HIS A 59 -19.96 9.33 -9.01
N VAL A 60 -20.46 8.87 -7.86
CA VAL A 60 -19.78 9.05 -6.57
C VAL A 60 -19.83 7.77 -5.76
N SER A 61 -18.68 7.37 -5.23
CA SER A 61 -18.57 6.34 -4.21
C SER A 61 -17.68 6.78 -3.07
N VAL A 62 -17.92 6.19 -1.90
CA VAL A 62 -17.14 6.40 -0.69
C VAL A 62 -16.53 5.08 -0.27
N GLY A 63 -15.32 5.10 0.28
CA GLY A 63 -14.67 3.87 0.69
C GLY A 63 -13.74 4.04 1.87
N LEU A 64 -13.35 2.90 2.44
CA LEU A 64 -12.39 2.79 3.51
C LEU A 64 -11.41 1.67 3.17
N GLY A 65 -10.13 2.00 3.17
CA GLY A 65 -9.03 1.04 3.15
C GLY A 65 -8.47 0.80 4.55
N LEU A 66 -8.18 -0.45 4.88
CA LEU A 66 -7.42 -0.84 6.07
C LEU A 66 -6.07 -1.38 5.62
N LEU A 67 -4.99 -0.67 5.96
CA LEU A 67 -3.62 -1.01 5.61
C LEU A 67 -3.00 -1.88 6.70
N VAL A 68 -2.36 -2.97 6.31
CA VAL A 68 -1.52 -3.80 7.18
C VAL A 68 -0.21 -4.08 6.46
N GLY A 69 0.92 -3.97 7.17
CA GLY A 69 2.21 -4.35 6.61
C GLY A 69 3.14 -4.94 7.66
N VAL A 70 3.94 -5.90 7.21
CA VAL A 70 4.93 -6.60 8.03
C VAL A 70 6.18 -6.76 7.18
N HIS A 71 7.32 -6.32 7.69
CA HIS A 71 8.62 -6.56 7.08
C HIS A 71 9.60 -7.02 8.15
N VAL A 72 10.31 -8.12 7.89
CA VAL A 72 11.34 -8.65 8.78
C VAL A 72 12.56 -8.95 7.93
N SER A 73 13.70 -8.40 8.33
CA SER A 73 14.98 -8.69 7.69
C SER A 73 16.04 -8.99 8.74
N ASN A 74 16.87 -9.97 8.45
CA ASN A 74 18.01 -10.34 9.25
C ASN A 74 19.25 -10.21 8.37
N GLY A 75 20.30 -9.61 8.90
CA GLY A 75 21.58 -9.46 8.23
C GLY A 75 22.72 -9.84 9.17
N SER A 76 23.82 -10.31 8.59
CA SER A 76 25.08 -10.51 9.31
C SER A 76 26.20 -9.90 8.49
N ARG A 77 27.12 -9.20 9.15
CA ARG A 77 28.32 -8.66 8.54
C ARG A 77 29.52 -9.00 9.39
N ASP A 78 30.54 -9.58 8.77
CA ASP A 78 31.81 -9.82 9.41
C ASP A 78 32.60 -8.51 9.47
N LEU A 79 33.11 -8.17 10.65
CA LEU A 79 34.00 -7.02 10.85
C LEU A 79 35.43 -7.49 10.60
N GLU A 80 35.93 -7.24 9.38
CA GLU A 80 37.23 -7.69 8.88
C GLU A 80 38.42 -7.36 9.80
N THR A 81 38.29 -6.35 10.66
CA THR A 81 39.34 -5.91 11.58
C THR A 81 39.33 -6.55 12.97
N THR A 82 38.28 -7.28 13.38
CA THR A 82 38.10 -7.66 14.79
C THR A 82 37.71 -9.11 15.05
N GLU A 83 37.63 -9.99 14.04
CA GLU A 83 37.02 -11.34 14.14
C GLU A 83 35.59 -11.35 14.72
N GLN A 84 34.96 -10.18 14.83
CA GLN A 84 33.64 -10.01 15.40
C GLN A 84 32.60 -10.07 14.28
N ARG A 85 31.54 -10.82 14.53
CA ARG A 85 30.36 -10.87 13.66
C ARG A 85 29.30 -9.92 14.19
N LEU A 86 28.89 -8.98 13.36
CA LEU A 86 27.80 -8.06 13.62
C LEU A 86 26.51 -8.65 13.06
N GLU A 87 25.53 -8.88 13.93
CA GLU A 87 24.19 -9.30 13.52
C GLU A 87 23.23 -8.13 13.61
N THR A 88 22.33 -8.06 12.65
CA THR A 88 21.35 -7.00 12.51
C THR A 88 19.98 -7.62 12.31
N ARG A 89 19.01 -7.16 13.09
CA ARG A 89 17.61 -7.57 12.97
C ARG A 89 16.75 -6.33 12.84
N ASP A 90 16.00 -6.25 11.75
CA ASP A 90 15.05 -5.17 11.50
C ASP A 90 13.66 -5.76 11.35
N ALA A 91 12.74 -5.29 12.18
CA ALA A 91 11.34 -5.67 12.13
C ALA A 91 10.48 -4.41 12.07
N LEU A 92 9.60 -4.37 11.08
CA LEU A 92 8.68 -3.28 10.81
C LEU A 92 7.25 -3.83 10.80
N PHE A 93 6.38 -3.19 11.55
CA PHE A 93 4.95 -3.43 11.55
C PHE A 93 4.22 -2.12 11.29
N GLN A 94 3.20 -2.14 10.45
CA GLN A 94 2.38 -0.98 10.18
C GLN A 94 0.90 -1.33 10.10
N LEU A 95 0.08 -0.40 10.58
CA LEU A 95 -1.37 -0.44 10.52
C LEU A 95 -1.87 0.94 10.10
N GLY A 96 -2.90 0.98 9.27
CA GLY A 96 -3.46 2.26 8.87
C GLY A 96 -4.90 2.19 8.38
N ALA A 97 -5.50 3.37 8.27
CA ALA A 97 -6.82 3.59 7.72
C ALA A 97 -6.74 4.64 6.61
N VAL A 98 -7.43 4.37 5.51
CA VAL A 98 -7.41 5.19 4.29
C VAL A 98 -8.85 5.45 3.82
N PRO A 99 -9.56 6.41 4.42
CA PRO A 99 -10.85 6.85 3.90
C PRO A 99 -10.66 7.57 2.57
N ARG A 100 -11.59 7.34 1.64
CA ARG A 100 -11.54 7.89 0.29
C ARG A 100 -12.91 8.19 -0.27
N VAL A 101 -12.91 9.06 -1.27
CA VAL A 101 -14.05 9.30 -2.15
C VAL A 101 -13.57 9.08 -3.57
N ARG A 102 -14.40 8.49 -4.45
CA ARG A 102 -14.12 8.40 -5.89
C ARG A 102 -15.20 9.17 -6.64
N PHE A 103 -14.76 10.03 -7.55
CA PHE A 103 -15.59 10.76 -8.49
C PHE A 103 -15.38 10.17 -9.88
N PHE A 104 -16.41 9.58 -10.45
CA PHE A 104 -16.35 8.94 -11.76
C PHE A 104 -16.57 10.00 -12.84
N LEU A 105 -15.56 10.17 -13.69
CA LEU A 105 -15.55 11.13 -14.81
C LEU A 105 -16.15 10.53 -16.08
N SER A 106 -16.10 9.21 -16.22
CA SER A 106 -16.66 8.46 -17.34
C SER A 106 -17.18 7.13 -16.81
N GLY A 107 -18.33 6.68 -17.30
CA GLY A 107 -19.04 5.51 -16.77
C GLY A 107 -19.96 5.86 -15.61
N ALA A 108 -20.49 4.84 -14.94
CA ALA A 108 -21.33 4.97 -13.76
C ALA A 108 -20.69 4.21 -12.61
N ALA A 109 -20.70 4.80 -11.41
CA ALA A 109 -20.10 4.19 -10.23
C ALA A 109 -20.67 2.77 -10.01
N PRO A 110 -19.83 1.75 -9.73
CA PRO A 110 -18.40 1.83 -9.43
C PRO A 110 -17.47 1.58 -10.64
N GLU A 111 -17.97 1.66 -11.88
CA GLU A 111 -17.22 1.36 -13.10
C GLU A 111 -16.82 2.61 -13.92
N GLY A 112 -15.60 2.61 -14.42
CA GLY A 112 -15.09 3.62 -15.34
C GLY A 112 -13.92 4.43 -14.80
N LEU A 113 -13.66 5.58 -15.43
CA LEU A 113 -12.56 6.48 -15.08
C LEU A 113 -12.93 7.30 -13.85
N TRP A 114 -12.03 7.40 -12.87
CA TRP A 114 -12.27 8.12 -11.63
C TRP A 114 -11.09 8.97 -11.16
N VAL A 115 -11.41 9.95 -10.31
CA VAL A 115 -10.45 10.71 -9.49
C VAL A 115 -10.79 10.49 -8.04
N SER A 116 -9.78 10.27 -7.20
CA SER A 116 -9.96 9.91 -5.80
C SER A 116 -9.05 10.72 -4.87
N PRO A 117 -9.60 11.70 -4.13
CA PRO A 117 -8.93 12.19 -2.94
C PRO A 117 -9.02 11.16 -1.81
N GLN A 118 -7.92 10.99 -1.09
CA GLN A 118 -7.76 10.04 -0.01
C GLN A 118 -7.05 10.70 1.15
N LEU A 119 -7.39 10.28 2.37
CA LEU A 119 -6.63 10.62 3.58
C LEU A 119 -5.97 9.36 4.11
N GLU A 120 -4.82 9.50 4.74
CA GLU A 120 -4.03 8.40 5.26
C GLU A 120 -3.72 8.66 6.73
N VAL A 121 -4.06 7.69 7.59
CA VAL A 121 -3.62 7.65 8.99
C VAL A 121 -2.91 6.32 9.19
N ILE A 122 -1.61 6.35 9.41
CA ILE A 122 -0.77 5.15 9.52
C ILE A 122 0.01 5.23 10.82
N HIS A 123 0.00 4.14 11.57
CA HIS A 123 0.86 3.95 12.73
C HIS A 123 1.86 2.85 12.42
N GLN A 124 3.13 3.13 12.68
CA GLN A 124 4.24 2.26 12.32
C GLN A 124 5.15 2.05 13.53
N TRP A 125 5.54 0.79 13.73
CA TRP A 125 6.49 0.36 14.74
C TRP A 125 7.66 -0.30 14.02
N ARG A 126 8.87 0.23 14.23
CA ARG A 126 10.09 -0.37 13.74
C ARG A 126 10.99 -0.69 14.92
N ARG A 127 11.58 -1.88 14.93
CA ARG A 127 12.56 -2.30 15.90
C ARG A 127 13.80 -2.72 15.15
N TYR A 128 14.92 -2.11 15.50
CA TYR A 128 16.22 -2.37 14.91
C TYR A 128 17.17 -2.75 16.04
N GLU A 129 17.65 -3.98 16.00
CA GLU A 129 18.60 -4.54 16.95
C GLU A 129 19.92 -4.78 16.23
N GLN A 130 21.01 -4.36 16.86
CA GLN A 130 22.36 -4.59 16.36
C GLN A 130 23.23 -5.10 17.51
N PHE A 131 23.71 -6.33 17.39
CA PHE A 131 24.52 -6.99 18.41
C PHE A 131 25.77 -7.62 17.81
N VAL A 132 26.85 -7.62 18.59
CA VAL A 132 28.04 -8.42 18.30
C VAL A 132 27.81 -9.79 18.95
N VAL A 133 28.17 -10.88 18.29
CA VAL A 133 27.88 -12.26 18.77
C VAL A 133 28.37 -12.54 20.21
N GLU A 134 29.31 -11.74 20.73
CA GLU A 134 29.87 -11.85 22.08
C GLU A 134 29.50 -10.72 23.06
N ASP A 135 28.76 -9.68 22.65
CA ASP A 135 28.42 -8.52 23.49
C ASP A 135 26.92 -8.17 23.44
N GLN A 136 26.40 -7.59 24.52
CA GLN A 136 25.01 -7.16 24.59
C GLN A 136 24.82 -5.96 23.65
N GLY A 137 23.97 -6.14 22.63
CA GLY A 137 23.82 -5.18 21.54
C GLY A 137 23.11 -3.89 21.89
N ASN A 138 23.16 -2.96 20.94
CA ASN A 138 22.32 -1.78 20.95
C ASN A 138 20.95 -2.12 20.37
N GLU A 139 19.91 -1.73 21.11
CA GLU A 139 18.53 -1.82 20.64
C GLU A 139 18.01 -0.42 20.37
N SER A 140 17.52 -0.20 19.16
CA SER A 140 16.78 1.00 18.81
C SER A 140 15.36 0.66 18.38
N SER A 141 14.39 1.45 18.83
CA SER A 141 13.01 1.34 18.39
C SER A 141 12.50 2.70 17.91
N ILE A 142 11.68 2.66 16.88
CA ILE A 142 11.07 3.83 16.28
C ILE A 142 9.57 3.61 16.24
N ARG A 143 8.83 4.53 16.83
CA ARG A 143 7.37 4.61 16.69
C ARG A 143 7.04 5.84 15.88
N SER A 144 6.22 5.66 14.86
CA SER A 144 5.90 6.71 13.91
C SER A 144 4.39 6.81 13.75
N LEU A 145 3.87 8.04 13.88
CA LEU A 145 2.53 8.39 13.48
C LEU A 145 2.61 9.21 12.20
N GLN A 146 1.99 8.68 11.16
CA GLN A 146 1.96 9.26 9.83
C GLN A 146 0.54 9.72 9.50
N LEU A 147 0.44 10.98 9.07
CA LEU A 147 -0.80 11.60 8.62
C LEU A 147 -0.56 12.16 7.22
N GLY A 148 -1.43 11.83 6.28
CA GLY A 148 -1.23 12.23 4.89
C GLY A 148 -2.51 12.31 4.09
N GLY A 149 -2.32 12.64 2.83
CA GLY A 149 -3.37 12.58 1.82
C GLY A 149 -2.78 12.30 0.46
N ALA A 150 -3.60 11.75 -0.40
CA ALA A 150 -3.26 11.44 -1.78
C ALA A 150 -4.38 11.82 -2.73
N ALA A 151 -4.02 12.11 -3.96
CA ALA A 151 -4.95 12.26 -5.06
C ALA A 151 -4.56 11.27 -6.16
N LEU A 152 -5.49 10.39 -6.51
CA LEU A 152 -5.30 9.36 -7.51
C LEU A 152 -6.23 9.58 -8.70
N VAL A 153 -5.75 9.26 -9.90
CA VAL A 153 -6.56 9.09 -11.10
C VAL A 153 -6.45 7.63 -11.52
N GLY A 154 -7.57 7.00 -11.84
CA GLY A 154 -7.58 5.58 -12.14
C GLY A 154 -8.78 5.13 -12.93
N TYR A 155 -8.82 3.84 -13.19
CA TYR A 155 -9.91 3.19 -13.90
C TYR A 155 -10.35 1.94 -13.12
N THR A 156 -11.66 1.74 -13.05
CA THR A 156 -12.28 0.50 -12.55
C THR A 156 -12.96 -0.22 -13.69
N ALA A 157 -12.63 -1.50 -13.89
CA ALA A 157 -13.35 -2.40 -14.78
C ALA A 157 -14.06 -3.46 -13.95
N ILE A 158 -15.33 -3.77 -14.27
CA ILE A 158 -16.05 -4.87 -13.63
C ILE A 158 -16.32 -5.96 -14.66
N LEU A 159 -15.71 -7.12 -14.46
CA LEU A 159 -15.72 -8.23 -15.39
C LEU A 159 -16.78 -9.25 -14.97
N GLY A 160 -17.54 -9.75 -15.96
CA GLY A 160 -18.47 -10.88 -15.84
C GLY A 160 -19.28 -10.88 -14.53
N ARG A 161 -18.95 -11.81 -13.63
CA ARG A 161 -19.64 -12.12 -12.36
C ARG A 161 -19.40 -11.12 -11.23
N GLY A 162 -18.92 -9.92 -11.53
CA GLY A 162 -18.66 -8.88 -10.52
C GLY A 162 -17.20 -8.79 -10.10
N LEU A 163 -16.27 -9.44 -10.79
CA LEU A 163 -14.84 -9.28 -10.50
C LEU A 163 -14.43 -7.83 -10.81
N ALA A 164 -14.05 -7.06 -9.80
CA ALA A 164 -13.62 -5.69 -9.94
C ALA A 164 -12.08 -5.61 -10.01
N VAL A 165 -11.57 -4.97 -11.05
CA VAL A 165 -10.14 -4.66 -11.20
C VAL A 165 -10.02 -3.15 -11.21
N GLN A 166 -9.21 -2.60 -10.31
CA GLN A 166 -8.97 -1.17 -10.26
C GLN A 166 -7.47 -0.89 -10.33
N ALA A 167 -7.11 0.14 -11.06
CA ALA A 167 -5.73 0.64 -11.10
C ALA A 167 -5.74 2.15 -11.07
N GLY A 168 -4.83 2.75 -10.31
CA GLY A 168 -4.72 4.19 -10.18
C GLY A 168 -3.29 4.65 -9.93
N VAL A 169 -3.00 5.85 -10.41
CA VAL A 169 -1.72 6.55 -10.24
C VAL A 169 -1.97 7.97 -9.73
N GLY A 170 -1.01 8.53 -9.03
CA GLY A 170 -1.11 9.91 -8.59
C GLY A 170 0.02 10.33 -7.66
N ALA A 171 -0.29 11.23 -6.75
CA ALA A 171 0.69 11.80 -5.84
C ALA A 171 0.13 11.89 -4.42
N GLY A 172 1.04 11.76 -3.45
CA GLY A 172 0.74 11.84 -2.03
C GLY A 172 1.67 12.80 -1.31
N VAL A 173 1.17 13.32 -0.21
CA VAL A 173 1.95 14.05 0.79
C VAL A 173 1.69 13.44 2.16
N ARG A 174 2.75 13.28 2.94
CA ARG A 174 2.69 12.66 4.26
C ARG A 174 3.57 13.41 5.24
N HIS A 175 3.01 13.69 6.41
CA HIS A 175 3.73 14.14 7.58
C HIS A 175 3.99 12.96 8.51
N SER A 176 5.25 12.80 8.93
CA SER A 176 5.67 11.79 9.91
C SER A 176 6.06 12.46 11.22
N SER A 177 5.58 11.91 12.33
CA SER A 177 6.05 12.24 13.68
C SER A 177 6.67 11.01 14.30
N ASP A 178 7.98 11.03 14.45
CA ASP A 178 8.78 9.87 14.85
C ASP A 178 9.29 10.03 16.28
N GLN A 179 9.18 8.98 17.08
CA GLN A 179 9.78 8.84 18.40
C GLN A 179 10.83 7.73 18.33
N TYR A 180 12.08 8.12 18.47
CA TYR A 180 13.23 7.25 18.52
C TYR A 180 13.56 6.97 19.98
N GLU A 181 13.67 5.70 20.32
CA GLU A 181 14.17 5.23 21.60
C GLU A 181 15.42 4.40 21.33
N ASP A 182 16.54 4.81 21.90
CA ASP A 182 17.82 4.11 21.79
C ASP A 182 18.24 3.64 23.18
N ARG A 183 18.51 2.34 23.29
CA ARG A 183 18.95 1.65 24.50
C ARG A 183 20.35 1.13 24.24
N GLN A 184 21.31 1.78 24.87
CA GLN A 184 22.71 1.41 24.79
C GLN A 184 23.19 0.93 26.14
N GLN A 185 23.83 -0.24 26.19
CA GLN A 185 24.55 -0.65 27.39
C GLN A 185 25.89 0.07 27.45
N VAL A 186 26.16 0.71 28.59
CA VAL A 186 27.42 1.40 28.86
C VAL A 186 28.03 0.78 30.11
N LEU A 187 29.05 -0.05 29.95
CA LEU A 187 29.82 -0.57 31.10
C LEU A 187 30.78 0.51 31.63
N PRO A 188 30.94 0.64 32.96
CA PRO A 188 30.33 -0.15 34.05
C PRO A 188 29.00 0.42 34.60
N ASP A 189 28.54 1.57 34.08
CA ASP A 189 27.53 2.43 34.71
C ASP A 189 26.05 2.10 34.39
N GLY A 190 25.77 1.08 33.59
CA GLY A 190 24.41 0.57 33.34
C GLY A 190 23.83 0.88 31.96
N GLU A 191 22.50 0.97 31.86
CA GLU A 191 21.78 1.22 30.60
C GLU A 191 21.58 2.72 30.37
N ARG A 192 21.99 3.22 29.20
CA ARG A 192 21.72 4.59 28.76
C ARG A 192 20.54 4.60 27.81
N ASN A 193 19.45 5.21 28.27
CA ASN A 193 18.25 5.43 27.46
C ASN A 193 18.25 6.84 26.90
N SER A 194 18.09 6.96 25.59
CA SER A 194 17.87 8.26 24.94
C SER A 194 16.58 8.25 24.15
N THR A 195 15.85 9.37 24.21
CA THR A 195 14.62 9.56 23.42
C THR A 195 14.76 10.80 22.57
N ARG A 196 14.57 10.65 21.26
CA ARG A 196 14.58 11.77 20.30
C ARG A 196 13.27 11.81 19.54
N LYS A 197 12.80 13.02 19.25
CA LYS A 197 11.62 13.24 18.40
C LYS A 197 12.06 13.79 17.05
N GLY A 198 11.50 13.24 15.97
CA GLY A 198 11.70 13.66 14.60
C GLY A 198 10.38 14.08 13.97
N ARG A 199 10.46 15.00 13.01
CA ARG A 199 9.34 15.34 12.14
C ARG A 199 9.83 15.47 10.71
N SER A 200 9.09 14.94 9.77
CA SER A 200 9.44 14.99 8.35
C SER A 200 8.19 15.12 7.49
N TRP A 201 8.39 15.66 6.29
CA TRP A 201 7.40 15.69 5.22
C TRP A 201 7.95 14.92 4.04
N THR A 202 7.14 14.04 3.48
CA THR A 202 7.47 13.25 2.31
C THR A 202 6.44 13.53 1.23
N PHE A 203 6.92 13.71 0.01
CA PHE A 203 6.12 13.81 -1.20
C PHE A 203 6.50 12.64 -2.08
N ASP A 204 5.51 11.88 -2.51
CA ASP A 204 5.75 10.62 -3.21
C ASP A 204 4.73 10.38 -4.33
N GLU A 205 5.17 9.67 -5.35
CA GLU A 205 4.28 9.13 -6.38
C GLU A 205 3.52 7.93 -5.80
N ARG A 206 2.22 7.86 -6.10
CA ARG A 206 1.33 6.81 -5.62
C ARG A 206 0.93 5.92 -6.79
N LEU A 207 1.06 4.61 -6.60
CA LEU A 207 0.54 3.59 -7.49
C LEU A 207 -0.32 2.63 -6.68
N GLN A 208 -1.50 2.31 -7.20
CA GLN A 208 -2.42 1.39 -6.55
C GLN A 208 -2.99 0.43 -7.60
N VAL A 209 -2.96 -0.86 -7.27
CA VAL A 209 -3.67 -1.90 -8.02
C VAL A 209 -4.54 -2.66 -7.03
N SER A 210 -5.82 -2.84 -7.37
CA SER A 210 -6.75 -3.60 -6.54
C SER A 210 -7.50 -4.64 -7.35
N LEU A 211 -7.82 -5.73 -6.66
CA LEU A 211 -8.65 -6.82 -7.15
C LEU A 211 -9.72 -7.12 -6.10
N GLY A 212 -10.97 -7.20 -6.54
CA GLY A 212 -12.09 -7.36 -5.63
C GLY A 212 -13.33 -7.90 -6.30
N TRP A 213 -14.44 -7.80 -5.58
CA TRP A 213 -15.75 -8.23 -6.02
C TRP A 213 -16.78 -7.12 -5.80
N ALA A 214 -17.60 -6.89 -6.81
CA ALA A 214 -18.69 -5.93 -6.85
C ALA A 214 -20.03 -6.68 -6.83
N PHE A 215 -20.93 -6.29 -5.93
CA PHE A 215 -22.23 -6.91 -5.72
C PHE A 215 -23.29 -5.90 -5.26
#